data_AF-A0A8T4AAA2-F1
#
_entry.id   AF-A0A8T4AAA2-F1
#
_cell.length_a   1.000
_cell.length_b   1.000
_cell.length_c   1.000
_cell.angle_alpha   90.00
_cell.angle_beta   90.00
_cell.angle_gamma   90.00
#
_symmetry.space_group_name_H-M   'P 1'
#
loop_
_entity.id
_entity.type
_entity.pdbx_description
1 polymer ?
#
loop_
_entity_poly.entity_id
_entity_poly.type
_entity_poly.pdbx_seq_one_letter_code
_entity_poly.pdbx_strand_id
1 'polypeptide(L)'
;MRSLQLNDNENNQPVISQLGGHPYRTLAVHPHEKIDYVLFDGSNTEQMPLLVAEGFVPASAAQIMQRRVDVLNSNVPQEVKDSWWKKYFDTGDAPAYDSQGNMKVVLDAQPLLELTSKSKLHNGALVLPQGTYAGLQGEEFSKEQLVQYAGKCLNKGQSVDNPVWVALARGDKTLLSEYDTAAFARAKEFGYDTAMGIFVVSPREKENMRLWVVGDVGYSLACVYSDYDLDCCDGCLVGVAPEARVLASKYRAKRTLLDRILGR
;
A
#
# COMPACT_ATOMS: atom_id res chain seq x y z
N MET A 1 -40.41 6.92 35.84
CA MET A 1 -39.69 7.12 34.57
C MET A 1 -38.45 7.95 34.87
N ARG A 2 -37.28 7.31 35.02
CA ARG A 2 -35.98 7.97 35.19
C ARG A 2 -35.21 7.76 33.90
N SER A 3 -34.93 8.85 33.17
CA SER A 3 -34.07 8.83 31.99
C SER A 3 -32.63 8.65 32.44
N LEU A 4 -32.00 7.56 32.01
CA LEU A 4 -30.55 7.41 32.04
C LEU A 4 -29.98 8.29 30.93
N GLN A 5 -29.26 9.35 31.30
CA GLN A 5 -28.32 10.01 30.41
C GLN A 5 -27.10 9.09 30.27
N LEU A 6 -26.83 8.64 29.05
CA LEU A 6 -25.58 7.97 28.70
C LEU A 6 -24.51 9.07 28.55
N ASN A 7 -23.44 8.95 29.33
CA ASN A 7 -22.22 9.73 29.17
C ASN A 7 -21.49 9.22 27.93
N ASP A 8 -21.51 9.97 26.85
CA ASP A 8 -20.59 9.82 25.73
C ASP A 8 -19.25 10.45 26.12
N ASN A 9 -18.37 9.66 26.74
CA ASN A 9 -16.98 10.07 26.97
C ASN A 9 -16.08 8.84 26.99
N GLU A 10 -15.93 8.19 25.83
CA GLU A 10 -14.82 7.26 25.58
C GLU A 10 -13.77 7.99 24.75
N ASN A 11 -12.60 8.17 25.36
CA ASN A 11 -11.41 8.69 24.73
C ASN A 11 -10.99 7.77 23.56
N ASN A 12 -11.10 8.25 22.33
CA ASN A 12 -10.48 7.65 21.13
C ASN A 12 -8.95 7.81 21.15
N GLN A 13 -8.28 7.25 22.16
CA GLN A 13 -6.84 7.01 22.05
C GLN A 13 -6.62 5.72 21.27
N PRO A 14 -5.57 5.64 20.43
CA PRO A 14 -5.22 4.41 19.73
C PRO A 14 -5.05 3.28 20.76
N VAL A 15 -5.85 2.22 20.61
CA VAL A 15 -5.76 1.05 21.48
C VAL A 15 -4.46 0.33 21.15
N ILE A 16 -3.54 0.29 22.11
CA ILE A 16 -2.39 -0.61 22.05
C ILE A 16 -2.96 -2.00 22.35
N SER A 17 -3.12 -2.82 21.31
CA SER A 17 -3.51 -4.21 21.47
C SER A 17 -2.26 -5.08 21.59
N GLN A 18 -2.33 -6.10 22.45
CA GLN A 18 -1.30 -7.13 22.57
C GLN A 18 -1.82 -8.38 21.87
N LEU A 19 -1.34 -8.62 20.65
CA LEU A 19 -1.35 -9.95 20.03
C LEU A 19 0.07 -10.50 20.19
N GLY A 20 0.21 -11.74 20.63
CA GLY A 20 1.52 -12.42 20.71
C GLY A 20 2.56 -11.90 21.72
N GLY A 21 2.25 -10.88 22.54
CA GLY A 21 3.19 -10.33 23.52
C GLY A 21 4.10 -9.20 22.99
N HIS A 22 3.86 -8.72 21.77
CA HIS A 22 4.53 -7.56 21.19
C HIS A 22 3.55 -6.36 21.10
N PRO A 23 3.98 -5.13 21.45
CA PRO A 23 3.11 -3.96 21.37
C PRO A 23 2.94 -3.52 19.92
N TYR A 24 1.74 -3.67 19.36
CA TYR A 24 1.38 -3.10 18.05
C TYR A 24 0.49 -1.87 18.23
N ARG A 25 0.63 -0.91 17.31
CA ARG A 25 -0.36 0.17 17.16
C ARG A 25 -1.44 -0.32 16.22
N THR A 26 -2.67 -0.44 16.70
CA THR A 26 -3.81 -0.63 15.82
C THR A 26 -4.09 0.71 15.14
N LEU A 27 -4.18 0.74 13.80
CA LEU A 27 -4.75 1.90 13.10
C LEU A 27 -6.15 2.13 13.66
N ALA A 28 -6.57 3.38 13.81
CA ALA A 28 -7.91 3.68 14.31
C ALA A 28 -8.94 2.94 13.44
N VAL A 29 -9.66 2.00 14.05
CA VAL A 29 -10.74 1.22 13.44
C VAL A 29 -12.04 1.59 14.13
N HIS A 30 -13.15 1.58 13.40
CA HIS A 30 -14.45 1.82 14.01
C HIS A 30 -14.75 0.69 15.02
N PRO A 31 -15.35 0.94 16.20
CA PRO A 31 -15.54 -0.05 17.28
C PRO A 31 -16.40 -1.30 16.95
N HIS A 32 -16.85 -1.45 15.70
CA HIS A 32 -17.57 -2.63 15.20
C HIS A 32 -16.94 -3.23 13.93
N GLU A 33 -15.78 -2.72 13.51
CA GLU A 33 -15.01 -3.27 12.40
C GLU A 33 -14.14 -4.41 12.96
N LYS A 34 -14.30 -5.62 12.43
CA LYS A 34 -13.36 -6.73 12.71
C LYS A 34 -11.95 -6.21 12.35
N ILE A 35 -10.93 -6.51 13.15
CA ILE A 35 -9.56 -6.00 12.90
C ILE A 35 -9.06 -6.64 11.60
N ASP A 36 -9.33 -5.96 10.49
CA ASP A 36 -8.97 -6.40 9.14
C ASP A 36 -7.53 -6.00 8.80
N TYR A 37 -6.99 -5.01 9.53
CA TYR A 37 -5.68 -4.39 9.28
C TYR A 37 -4.91 -4.14 10.58
N VAL A 38 -3.63 -4.52 10.60
CA VAL A 38 -2.69 -4.24 11.69
C VAL A 38 -1.46 -3.54 11.13
N LEU A 39 -0.93 -2.57 11.85
CA LEU A 39 0.24 -1.81 11.44
C LEU A 39 1.50 -2.39 12.08
N PHE A 40 2.52 -2.58 11.25
CA PHE A 40 3.84 -3.05 11.64
C PHE A 40 4.85 -1.96 11.29
N ASP A 41 5.04 -1.02 12.22
CA ASP A 41 6.00 0.09 12.10
C ASP A 41 7.42 -0.40 12.48
N GLY A 42 8.43 -0.04 11.69
CA GLY A 42 9.83 -0.41 11.92
C GLY A 42 10.53 -0.93 10.67
N SER A 43 11.74 -1.44 10.83
CA SER A 43 12.51 -2.02 9.72
C SER A 43 11.76 -3.16 9.04
N ASN A 44 11.60 -3.10 7.71
CA ASN A 44 10.91 -4.14 6.95
C ASN A 44 11.59 -5.51 7.10
N THR A 45 12.91 -5.55 7.32
CA THR A 45 13.66 -6.80 7.61
C THR A 45 13.31 -7.45 8.95
N GLU A 46 12.76 -6.68 9.90
CA GLU A 46 12.33 -7.16 11.22
C GLU A 46 10.81 -7.35 11.28
N GLN A 47 10.06 -6.41 10.68
CA GLN A 47 8.60 -6.37 10.73
C GLN A 47 7.94 -7.39 9.81
N MET A 48 8.51 -7.68 8.63
CA MET A 48 7.94 -8.68 7.72
C MET A 48 7.90 -10.10 8.35
N PRO A 49 8.98 -10.62 8.98
CA PRO A 49 8.90 -11.88 9.73
C PRO A 49 7.80 -11.91 10.79
N LEU A 50 7.64 -10.83 11.55
CA LEU A 50 6.64 -10.74 12.61
C LEU A 50 5.23 -10.80 12.03
N LEU A 51 4.97 -9.98 11.01
CA LEU A 51 3.70 -9.96 10.29
C LEU A 51 3.33 -11.37 9.77
N VAL A 52 4.27 -12.05 9.13
CA VAL A 52 4.05 -13.41 8.58
C VAL A 52 3.85 -14.43 9.70
N ALA A 53 4.63 -14.37 10.78
CA ALA A 53 4.53 -15.29 11.92
C ALA A 53 3.17 -15.17 12.64
N GLU A 54 2.56 -13.98 12.63
CA GLU A 54 1.22 -13.74 13.16
C GLU A 54 0.09 -14.14 12.19
N GLY A 55 0.43 -14.65 11.00
CA GLY A 55 -0.53 -15.13 10.01
C GLY A 55 -1.15 -14.02 9.15
N PHE A 56 -0.61 -12.81 9.19
CA PHE A 56 -1.01 -11.74 8.29
C PHE A 56 -0.32 -11.87 6.93
N VAL A 57 -0.86 -11.16 5.94
CA VAL A 57 -0.23 -10.94 4.63
C VAL A 57 -0.05 -9.44 4.44
N PRO A 58 1.11 -8.94 3.98
CA PRO A 58 1.27 -7.51 3.78
C PRO A 58 0.30 -7.01 2.71
N ALA A 59 -0.27 -5.83 2.93
CA ALA A 59 -1.20 -5.21 2.01
C ALA A 59 -0.50 -4.90 0.68
N SER A 60 -1.15 -5.25 -0.43
CA SER A 60 -0.76 -4.81 -1.77
C SER A 60 -1.09 -3.33 -2.00
N ALA A 61 -0.47 -2.71 -3.01
CA ALA A 61 -0.79 -1.36 -3.44
C ALA A 61 -2.29 -1.20 -3.76
N ALA A 62 -2.88 -2.18 -4.46
CA ALA A 62 -4.33 -2.19 -4.74
C ALA A 62 -5.18 -2.22 -3.46
N GLN A 63 -4.78 -2.97 -2.43
CA GLN A 63 -5.51 -3.00 -1.15
C GLN A 63 -5.41 -1.67 -0.41
N ILE A 64 -4.24 -1.01 -0.45
CA ILE A 64 -4.07 0.33 0.11
C ILE A 64 -4.94 1.36 -0.63
N MET A 65 -4.97 1.32 -1.98
CA MET A 65 -5.86 2.16 -2.79
C MET A 65 -7.32 1.98 -2.38
N GLN A 66 -7.77 0.72 -2.34
CA GLN A 66 -9.16 0.39 -2.00
C GLN A 66 -9.50 0.88 -0.60
N ARG A 67 -8.65 0.61 0.39
CA ARG A 67 -8.91 1.03 1.77
C ARG A 67 -8.97 2.54 1.89
N ARG A 68 -8.09 3.28 1.21
CA ARG A 68 -8.11 4.75 1.16
C ARG A 68 -9.42 5.29 0.56
N VAL A 69 -9.91 4.71 -0.52
CA VAL A 69 -11.23 5.06 -1.11
C VAL A 69 -12.36 4.73 -0.14
N ASP A 70 -12.35 3.54 0.46
CA ASP A 70 -13.42 3.07 1.34
C ASP A 70 -13.56 3.94 2.59
N VAL A 71 -12.45 4.28 3.27
CA VAL A 71 -12.51 5.14 4.47
C VAL A 71 -12.97 6.55 4.13
N LEU A 72 -12.64 7.06 2.93
CA LEU A 72 -13.06 8.38 2.50
C LEU A 72 -14.59 8.43 2.30
N ASN A 73 -15.13 7.39 1.66
CA ASN A 73 -16.56 7.23 1.35
C ASN A 73 -17.41 6.76 2.54
N SER A 74 -16.77 6.34 3.63
CA SER A 74 -17.45 5.87 4.84
C SER A 74 -17.72 6.99 5.83
N ASN A 75 -18.71 6.76 6.71
CA ASN A 75 -19.00 7.61 7.86
C ASN A 75 -18.10 7.26 9.05
N VAL A 76 -16.78 7.28 8.83
CA VAL A 76 -15.79 7.07 9.88
C VAL A 76 -15.20 8.41 10.35
N PRO A 77 -14.71 8.50 11.60
CA PRO A 77 -14.07 9.71 12.11
C PRO A 77 -12.94 10.24 11.21
N GLN A 78 -12.73 11.56 11.19
CA GLN A 78 -11.70 12.19 10.35
C GLN A 78 -10.28 11.68 10.68
N GLU A 79 -10.01 11.36 11.94
CA GLU A 79 -8.74 10.75 12.38
C GLU A 79 -8.45 9.42 11.68
N VAL A 80 -9.47 8.60 11.42
CA VAL A 80 -9.35 7.35 10.65
C VAL A 80 -9.02 7.68 9.19
N LYS A 81 -9.73 8.64 8.59
CA LYS A 81 -9.46 9.07 7.21
C LYS A 81 -8.02 9.57 7.08
N ASP A 82 -7.59 10.41 8.03
CA ASP A 82 -6.24 10.97 8.07
C ASP A 82 -5.17 9.91 8.33
N SER A 83 -5.41 8.91 9.18
CA SER A 83 -4.43 7.84 9.42
C SER A 83 -4.13 7.00 8.17
N TRP A 84 -5.07 6.93 7.21
CA TRP A 84 -4.87 6.24 5.93
C TRP A 84 -4.35 7.16 4.83
N TRP A 85 -4.77 8.42 4.80
CA TRP A 85 -4.40 9.34 3.71
C TRP A 85 -3.14 10.15 3.97
N LYS A 86 -2.83 10.47 5.24
CA LYS A 86 -1.67 11.28 5.65
C LYS A 86 -0.47 10.42 6.12
N LYS A 87 -0.52 9.10 5.88
CA LYS A 87 0.56 8.16 6.18
C LYS A 87 0.89 7.35 4.93
N TYR A 88 2.18 7.16 4.66
CA TYR A 88 2.64 6.26 3.61
C TYR A 88 2.60 4.81 4.10
N PHE A 89 2.64 3.86 3.16
CA PHE A 89 2.67 2.44 3.48
C PHE A 89 3.61 1.69 2.55
N ASP A 90 4.48 0.87 3.14
CA ASP A 90 5.15 -0.21 2.44
C ASP A 90 4.14 -1.30 2.08
N THR A 91 4.28 -1.86 0.89
CA THR A 91 3.34 -2.85 0.35
C THR A 91 4.01 -4.21 0.17
N GLY A 92 3.21 -5.27 0.06
CA GLY A 92 3.69 -6.60 -0.35
C GLY A 92 4.06 -6.73 -1.82
N ASP A 93 3.91 -5.66 -2.62
CA ASP A 93 4.30 -5.63 -4.03
C ASP A 93 5.71 -5.04 -4.17
N ALA A 94 6.40 -5.34 -5.26
CA ALA A 94 7.80 -4.96 -5.45
C ALA A 94 8.12 -4.47 -6.86
N PRO A 95 9.00 -3.47 -7.00
CA PRO A 95 9.84 -3.34 -8.17
C PRO A 95 11.05 -4.26 -8.03
N ALA A 96 11.18 -5.21 -8.95
CA ALA A 96 12.40 -5.98 -9.13
C ALA A 96 13.16 -5.44 -10.35
N TYR A 97 14.48 -5.34 -10.28
CA TYR A 97 15.33 -4.86 -11.35
C TYR A 97 16.32 -5.94 -11.79
N ASP A 98 16.58 -6.02 -13.09
CA ASP A 98 17.74 -6.74 -13.62
C ASP A 98 19.00 -5.86 -13.67
N SER A 99 20.12 -6.44 -14.11
CA SER A 99 21.39 -5.71 -14.27
C SER A 99 21.41 -4.73 -15.46
N GLN A 100 20.43 -4.79 -16.35
CA GLN A 100 20.31 -3.88 -17.50
C GLN A 100 19.44 -2.66 -17.17
N GLY A 101 18.65 -2.76 -16.10
CA GLY A 101 17.74 -1.73 -15.64
C GLY A 101 16.31 -1.87 -16.10
N ASN A 102 15.94 -3.04 -16.61
CA ASN A 102 14.53 -3.39 -16.78
C ASN A 102 13.92 -3.64 -15.40
N MET A 103 12.65 -3.31 -15.25
CA MET A 103 11.92 -3.43 -14.00
C MET A 103 10.68 -4.29 -14.18
N LYS A 104 10.45 -5.25 -13.28
CA LYS A 104 9.17 -5.95 -13.13
C LYS A 104 8.38 -5.38 -11.96
N VAL A 105 7.10 -5.13 -12.17
CA VAL A 105 6.13 -4.97 -11.08
C VAL A 105 5.70 -6.37 -10.63
N VAL A 106 6.32 -6.85 -9.55
CA VAL A 106 6.06 -8.17 -8.98
C VAL A 106 5.01 -8.02 -7.90
N LEU A 107 3.82 -8.57 -8.14
CA LEU A 107 2.72 -8.56 -7.20
C LEU A 107 2.89 -9.68 -6.16
N ASP A 108 2.53 -9.42 -4.91
CA ASP A 108 2.66 -10.39 -3.80
C ASP A 108 4.07 -11.03 -3.77
N ALA A 109 5.11 -10.19 -3.74
CA ALA A 109 6.48 -10.57 -4.02
C ALA A 109 7.07 -11.56 -2.98
N GLN A 110 6.99 -12.85 -3.29
CA GLN A 110 7.42 -13.94 -2.40
C GLN A 110 8.84 -13.76 -1.80
N PRO A 111 9.88 -13.34 -2.56
CA PRO A 111 11.21 -13.16 -1.95
C PRO A 111 11.24 -12.09 -0.85
N LEU A 112 10.32 -11.12 -0.89
CA LEU A 112 10.22 -10.11 0.16
C LEU A 112 9.42 -10.61 1.37
N LEU A 113 8.49 -11.54 1.19
CA LEU A 113 7.81 -12.22 2.32
C LEU A 113 8.79 -13.07 3.15
N GLU A 114 9.91 -13.45 2.55
CA GLU A 114 11.00 -14.21 3.16
C GLU A 114 12.11 -13.31 3.73
N LEU A 115 11.90 -11.99 3.78
CA LEU A 115 12.84 -11.07 4.42
C LEU A 115 13.07 -11.44 5.87
N THR A 116 14.33 -11.31 6.31
CA THR A 116 14.75 -11.41 7.70
C THR A 116 15.87 -10.41 7.96
N SER A 117 16.23 -10.17 9.22
CA SER A 117 17.40 -9.37 9.58
C SER A 117 18.74 -9.93 9.08
N LYS A 118 18.76 -11.17 8.55
CA LYS A 118 19.93 -11.81 7.94
C LYS A 118 19.92 -11.75 6.42
N SER A 119 18.86 -11.22 5.81
CA SER A 119 18.76 -11.11 4.35
C SER A 119 19.89 -10.26 3.80
N LYS A 120 20.44 -10.66 2.66
CA LYS A 120 21.56 -9.97 2.05
C LYS A 120 21.06 -8.71 1.35
N LEU A 121 21.34 -7.55 1.95
CA LEU A 121 21.02 -6.27 1.36
C LEU A 121 22.25 -5.62 0.71
N HIS A 122 22.02 -4.79 -0.29
CA HIS A 122 23.00 -3.87 -0.83
C HIS A 122 22.32 -2.52 -1.06
N ASN A 123 22.81 -1.48 -0.36
CA ASN A 123 22.17 -0.16 -0.16
C ASN A 123 20.63 -0.30 -0.05
N GLY A 124 20.20 -1.00 1.00
CA GLY A 124 18.81 -1.23 1.37
C GLY A 124 17.93 -1.99 0.38
N ALA A 125 18.45 -2.52 -0.73
CA ALA A 125 17.71 -3.41 -1.63
C ALA A 125 18.07 -4.88 -1.36
N LEU A 126 17.09 -5.77 -1.44
CA LEU A 126 17.32 -7.22 -1.37
C LEU A 126 18.10 -7.65 -2.61
N VAL A 127 19.27 -8.26 -2.41
CA VAL A 127 20.06 -8.82 -3.51
C VAL A 127 19.43 -10.14 -3.94
N LEU A 128 19.02 -10.22 -5.20
CA LEU A 128 18.47 -11.44 -5.77
C LEU A 128 19.60 -12.38 -6.22
N PRO A 129 19.46 -13.71 -6.01
CA PRO A 129 20.34 -14.68 -6.65
C PRO A 129 20.30 -14.55 -8.16
N GLN A 130 21.43 -14.75 -8.84
CA GLN A 130 21.53 -14.63 -10.29
C GLN A 130 20.48 -15.49 -11.01
N GLY A 131 19.77 -14.90 -11.98
CA GLY A 131 18.73 -15.57 -12.76
C GLY A 131 17.36 -15.63 -12.07
N THR A 132 17.24 -15.17 -10.82
CA THR A 132 15.95 -15.12 -10.12
C THR A 132 15.00 -14.16 -10.81
N TYR A 133 15.48 -13.00 -11.27
CA TYR A 133 14.68 -11.99 -11.95
C TYR A 133 13.90 -12.57 -13.15
N ALA A 134 14.52 -13.46 -13.93
CA ALA A 134 13.90 -14.07 -15.09
C ALA A 134 12.66 -14.91 -14.71
N GLY A 135 12.70 -15.58 -13.55
CA GLY A 135 11.60 -16.39 -13.04
C GLY A 135 10.47 -15.60 -12.36
N LEU A 136 10.73 -14.35 -11.95
CA LEU A 136 9.71 -13.50 -11.34
C LEU A 136 8.59 -13.20 -12.34
N GLN A 137 7.35 -13.32 -11.84
CA GLN A 137 6.14 -12.97 -12.57
C GLN A 137 5.78 -11.51 -12.31
N GLY A 138 5.37 -10.79 -13.35
CA GLY A 138 5.03 -9.38 -13.27
C GLY A 138 5.05 -8.72 -14.62
N GLU A 139 4.41 -7.56 -14.72
CA GLU A 139 4.53 -6.74 -15.92
C GLU A 139 5.93 -6.11 -15.96
N GLU A 140 6.60 -6.27 -17.10
CA GLU A 140 8.00 -5.84 -17.29
C GLU A 140 8.07 -4.56 -18.11
N PHE A 141 8.90 -3.64 -17.64
CA PHE A 141 9.14 -2.33 -18.22
C PHE A 141 10.61 -2.19 -18.53
N SER A 142 10.93 -1.86 -19.79
CA SER A 142 12.29 -1.51 -20.16
C SER A 142 12.71 -0.20 -19.50
N LYS A 143 14.02 0.00 -19.37
CA LYS A 143 14.58 1.26 -18.88
C LYS A 143 14.03 2.48 -19.64
N GLU A 144 13.87 2.36 -20.95
CA GLU A 144 13.33 3.42 -21.82
C GLU A 144 11.85 3.70 -21.56
N GLN A 145 11.06 2.65 -21.29
CA GLN A 145 9.66 2.81 -20.89
C GLN A 145 9.55 3.53 -19.54
N LEU A 146 10.43 3.20 -18.58
CA LEU A 146 10.43 3.86 -17.27
C LEU A 146 10.72 5.36 -17.36
N VAL A 147 11.56 5.80 -18.30
CA VAL A 147 11.78 7.24 -18.55
C VAL A 147 10.48 7.95 -18.99
N GLN A 148 9.56 7.25 -19.63
CA GLN A 148 8.28 7.80 -20.06
C GLN A 148 7.23 7.83 -18.95
N TYR A 149 7.19 6.77 -18.13
CA TYR A 149 6.12 6.53 -17.16
C TYR A 149 6.43 7.01 -15.74
N ALA A 150 7.70 7.27 -15.42
CA ALA A 150 8.17 7.63 -14.08
C ALA A 150 8.90 8.98 -14.05
N GLY A 151 9.34 9.38 -12.85
CA GLY A 151 10.19 10.56 -12.60
C GLY A 151 9.44 11.88 -12.44
N LYS A 152 8.11 11.88 -12.47
CA LYS A 152 7.28 13.08 -12.27
C LYS A 152 5.91 12.75 -11.69
N CYS A 153 5.31 13.72 -11.02
CA CYS A 153 3.90 13.71 -10.66
C CYS A 153 3.02 13.83 -11.91
N LEU A 154 1.81 13.29 -11.83
CA LEU A 154 0.85 13.23 -12.92
C LEU A 154 -0.24 14.28 -12.73
N ASN A 155 -0.94 14.63 -13.81
CA ASN A 155 -2.21 15.34 -13.77
C ASN A 155 -3.38 14.35 -13.57
N LYS A 156 -4.52 14.87 -13.12
CA LYS A 156 -5.72 14.06 -12.88
C LYS A 156 -6.10 13.26 -14.12
N GLY A 157 -6.41 11.98 -13.93
CA GLY A 157 -6.78 11.04 -14.98
C GLY A 157 -5.60 10.41 -15.72
N GLN A 158 -4.40 11.00 -15.69
CA GLN A 158 -3.23 10.39 -16.35
C GLN A 158 -2.75 9.11 -15.65
N SER A 159 -3.02 8.96 -14.36
CA SER A 159 -2.66 7.76 -13.61
C SER A 159 -3.41 6.51 -14.11
N VAL A 160 -4.66 6.67 -14.58
CA VAL A 160 -5.55 5.59 -15.03
C VAL A 160 -5.03 4.88 -16.29
N ASP A 161 -4.23 5.58 -17.09
CA ASP A 161 -3.58 5.06 -18.29
C ASP A 161 -2.07 4.86 -18.15
N ASN A 162 -1.51 5.14 -16.96
CA ASN A 162 -0.11 4.83 -16.70
C ASN A 162 0.04 3.32 -16.41
N PRO A 163 0.82 2.58 -17.21
CA PRO A 163 0.83 1.12 -17.12
C PRO A 163 1.42 0.59 -15.81
N VAL A 164 2.33 1.34 -15.15
CA VAL A 164 2.84 0.94 -13.82
C VAL A 164 1.73 1.03 -12.77
N TRP A 165 0.93 2.11 -12.79
CA TRP A 165 -0.22 2.22 -11.90
C TRP A 165 -1.29 1.17 -12.18
N VAL A 166 -1.53 0.87 -13.47
CA VAL A 166 -2.46 -0.21 -13.87
C VAL A 166 -1.97 -1.56 -13.34
N ALA A 167 -0.68 -1.87 -13.44
CA ALA A 167 -0.10 -3.09 -12.89
C ALA A 167 -0.28 -3.16 -11.36
N LEU A 168 0.01 -2.07 -10.64
CA LEU A 168 -0.17 -1.97 -9.18
C LEU A 168 -1.64 -2.08 -8.75
N ALA A 169 -2.56 -1.57 -9.57
CA ALA A 169 -4.00 -1.74 -9.41
C ALA A 169 -4.49 -3.12 -9.88
N ARG A 170 -3.58 -4.03 -10.27
CA ARG A 170 -3.87 -5.40 -10.74
C ARG A 170 -4.79 -5.41 -11.96
N GLY A 171 -4.62 -4.44 -12.86
CA GLY A 171 -5.45 -4.25 -14.05
C GLY A 171 -6.81 -3.60 -13.78
N ASP A 172 -7.14 -3.29 -12.53
CA ASP A 172 -8.43 -2.69 -12.20
C ASP A 172 -8.45 -1.18 -12.41
N LYS A 173 -8.82 -0.79 -13.63
CA LYS A 173 -8.99 0.62 -14.01
C LYS A 173 -10.13 1.32 -13.27
N THR A 174 -11.15 0.59 -12.77
CA THR A 174 -12.24 1.21 -11.99
C THR A 174 -11.73 1.65 -10.63
N LEU A 175 -11.06 0.75 -9.88
CA LEU A 175 -10.42 1.10 -8.62
C LEU A 175 -9.40 2.23 -8.81
N LEU A 176 -8.56 2.14 -9.84
CA LEU A 176 -7.56 3.17 -10.11
C LEU A 176 -8.19 4.53 -10.43
N SER A 177 -9.32 4.57 -11.14
CA SER A 177 -10.04 5.81 -11.42
C SER A 177 -10.69 6.42 -10.17
N GLU A 178 -11.26 5.59 -9.28
CA GLU A 178 -11.76 6.03 -7.98
C GLU A 178 -10.63 6.60 -7.12
N TYR A 179 -9.51 5.89 -7.07
CA TYR A 179 -8.33 6.30 -6.31
C TYR A 179 -7.69 7.58 -6.88
N ASP A 180 -7.59 7.72 -8.20
CA ASP A 180 -7.16 8.97 -8.87
C ASP A 180 -8.03 10.14 -8.41
N THR A 181 -9.36 9.99 -8.52
CA THR A 181 -10.27 11.06 -8.11
C THR A 181 -10.09 11.44 -6.64
N ALA A 182 -9.96 10.44 -5.76
CA ALA A 182 -9.77 10.66 -4.33
C ALA A 182 -8.41 11.30 -4.01
N ALA A 183 -7.32 10.81 -4.62
CA ALA A 183 -5.97 11.32 -4.41
C ALA A 183 -5.84 12.78 -4.85
N PHE A 184 -6.39 13.14 -6.02
CA PHE A 184 -6.38 14.53 -6.47
C PHE A 184 -7.28 15.44 -5.63
N ALA A 185 -8.42 14.94 -5.15
CA ALA A 185 -9.26 15.71 -4.22
C ALA A 185 -8.49 16.04 -2.93
N ARG A 186 -7.77 15.04 -2.38
CA ARG A 186 -6.94 15.23 -1.17
C ARG A 186 -5.73 16.11 -1.44
N ALA A 187 -5.03 15.94 -2.54
CA ALA A 187 -3.87 16.77 -2.91
C ALA A 187 -4.27 18.25 -3.06
N LYS A 188 -5.48 18.52 -3.56
CA LYS A 188 -6.00 19.89 -3.72
C LYS A 188 -6.20 20.62 -2.39
N GLU A 189 -6.48 19.90 -1.30
CA GLU A 189 -6.56 20.48 0.05
C GLU A 189 -5.24 21.11 0.51
N PHE A 190 -4.12 20.66 -0.05
CA PHE A 190 -2.77 21.19 0.20
C PHE A 190 -2.29 22.12 -0.92
N GLY A 191 -3.17 22.47 -1.88
CA GLY A 191 -2.85 23.39 -2.97
C GLY A 191 -2.10 22.74 -4.15
N TYR A 192 -2.03 21.41 -4.22
CA TYR A 192 -1.36 20.71 -5.32
C TYR A 192 -2.32 20.44 -6.49
N ASP A 193 -1.81 20.62 -7.71
CA ASP A 193 -2.52 20.30 -8.96
C ASP A 193 -2.02 19.01 -9.63
N THR A 194 -0.94 18.42 -9.08
CA THR A 194 -0.36 17.16 -9.53
C THR A 194 -0.22 16.19 -8.36
N ALA A 195 -0.34 14.90 -8.65
CA ALA A 195 -0.27 13.81 -7.66
C ALA A 195 0.09 12.49 -8.36
N MET A 196 0.21 11.41 -7.59
CA MET A 196 0.34 10.04 -8.10
C MET A 196 1.49 9.87 -9.09
N GLY A 197 2.64 10.47 -8.81
CA GLY A 197 3.87 10.18 -9.55
C GLY A 197 4.37 8.77 -9.30
N ILE A 198 5.23 8.28 -10.19
CA ILE A 198 5.99 7.04 -10.00
C ILE A 198 7.46 7.41 -9.94
N PHE A 199 8.13 7.04 -8.86
CA PHE A 199 9.54 7.33 -8.65
C PHE A 199 10.31 6.03 -8.50
N VAL A 200 11.03 5.69 -9.57
CA VAL A 200 11.85 4.48 -9.65
C VAL A 200 13.30 4.76 -9.29
N VAL A 201 13.93 3.87 -8.52
CA VAL A 201 15.37 3.95 -8.26
C VAL A 201 16.12 3.57 -9.53
N SER A 202 17.32 4.14 -9.68
CA SER A 202 18.19 3.75 -10.78
C SER A 202 18.62 2.28 -10.68
N PRO A 203 18.75 1.59 -11.82
CA PRO A 203 19.29 0.25 -11.90
C PRO A 203 20.64 0.09 -11.20
N ARG A 204 20.92 -1.12 -10.71
CA ARG A 204 22.19 -1.46 -10.05
C ARG A 204 22.87 -2.60 -10.77
N GLU A 205 24.15 -2.81 -10.45
CA GLU A 205 24.98 -3.86 -11.08
C GLU A 205 24.44 -5.29 -10.87
N LYS A 206 23.57 -5.50 -9.86
CA LYS A 206 23.01 -6.80 -9.50
C LYS A 206 21.50 -6.77 -9.53
N GLU A 207 20.90 -7.92 -9.87
CA GLU A 207 19.47 -8.15 -9.69
C GLU A 207 19.08 -7.85 -8.24
N ASN A 208 18.05 -7.02 -8.06
CA ASN A 208 17.64 -6.58 -6.74
C ASN A 208 16.16 -6.21 -6.71
N MET A 209 15.59 -6.14 -5.51
CA MET A 209 14.23 -5.66 -5.32
C MET A 209 14.04 -4.95 -3.99
N ARG A 210 13.02 -4.11 -3.92
CA ARG A 210 12.53 -3.40 -2.72
C ARG A 210 11.02 -3.55 -2.62
N LEU A 211 10.42 -3.01 -1.56
CA LEU A 211 8.96 -2.89 -1.48
C LEU A 211 8.53 -1.63 -2.26
N TRP A 212 7.37 -1.70 -2.91
CA TRP A 212 6.70 -0.48 -3.35
C TRP A 212 6.16 0.25 -2.12
N VAL A 213 6.40 1.56 -2.05
CA VAL A 213 5.85 2.44 -1.03
C VAL A 213 4.77 3.30 -1.66
N VAL A 214 3.55 3.23 -1.14
CA VAL A 214 2.45 4.13 -1.50
C VAL A 214 2.48 5.33 -0.57
N GLY A 215 2.87 6.47 -1.11
CA GLY A 215 3.01 7.73 -0.39
C GLY A 215 1.70 8.27 0.19
N ASP A 216 1.78 9.06 1.26
CA ASP A 216 0.70 9.92 1.73
C ASP A 216 0.39 11.09 0.76
N VAL A 217 -0.73 11.79 0.98
CA VAL A 217 -1.11 12.99 0.21
C VAL A 217 -0.61 14.32 0.78
N GLY A 218 -0.02 14.33 1.98
CA GLY A 218 0.39 15.57 2.65
C GLY A 218 1.81 16.01 2.29
N TYR A 219 2.74 15.07 2.27
CA TYR A 219 4.15 15.26 1.95
C TYR A 219 4.53 14.66 0.59
N SER A 220 3.93 13.52 0.24
CA SER A 220 4.37 12.71 -0.92
C SER A 220 3.36 12.62 -2.07
N LEU A 221 2.28 13.43 -2.04
CA LEU A 221 1.33 13.60 -3.16
C LEU A 221 0.70 12.28 -3.68
N ALA A 222 0.51 11.28 -2.83
CA ALA A 222 0.06 9.93 -3.19
C ALA A 222 0.88 9.23 -4.29
N CYS A 223 2.16 9.57 -4.41
CA CYS A 223 3.07 8.93 -5.36
C CYS A 223 3.43 7.49 -4.92
N VAL A 224 4.02 6.72 -5.82
CA VAL A 224 4.66 5.45 -5.49
C VAL A 224 6.16 5.52 -5.65
N TYR A 225 6.87 4.92 -4.71
CA TYR A 225 8.33 4.97 -4.59
C TYR A 225 8.93 3.57 -4.50
N SER A 226 10.13 3.44 -5.01
CA SER A 226 10.93 2.19 -4.97
C SER A 226 12.31 2.40 -4.35
N ASP A 227 12.57 3.58 -3.80
CA ASP A 227 13.89 4.01 -3.35
C ASP A 227 14.15 3.76 -1.86
N TYR A 228 13.13 3.35 -1.10
CA TYR A 228 13.20 3.11 0.34
C TYR A 228 14.04 1.88 0.68
N ASP A 229 14.87 2.04 1.70
CA ASP A 229 15.76 0.98 2.21
C ASP A 229 14.98 0.01 3.09
N LEU A 230 15.09 -1.29 2.80
CA LEU A 230 14.38 -2.36 3.53
C LEU A 230 14.81 -2.47 5.00
N ASP A 231 16.02 -2.03 5.33
CA ASP A 231 16.56 -1.99 6.69
C ASP A 231 16.35 -0.66 7.41
N CYS A 232 15.73 0.35 6.77
CA CYS A 232 15.43 1.63 7.40
C CYS A 232 14.45 1.47 8.57
N CYS A 233 14.66 2.18 9.69
CA CYS A 233 13.80 2.09 10.87
C CYS A 233 12.38 2.66 10.67
N ASP A 234 12.11 3.31 9.54
CA ASP A 234 10.85 3.99 9.26
C ASP A 234 9.94 3.18 8.30
N GLY A 235 10.14 1.87 8.17
CA GLY A 235 9.20 1.03 7.41
C GLY A 235 7.80 1.00 8.06
N CYS A 236 6.78 0.80 7.23
CA CYS A 236 5.38 0.93 7.59
C CYS A 236 4.53 -0.09 6.82
N LEU A 237 4.59 -1.35 7.25
CA LEU A 237 3.78 -2.42 6.66
C LEU A 237 2.38 -2.43 7.26
N VAL A 238 1.40 -2.81 6.45
CA VAL A 238 0.04 -3.12 6.92
C VAL A 238 -0.23 -4.60 6.72
N GLY A 239 -0.39 -5.37 7.79
CA GLY A 239 -0.83 -6.75 7.76
C GLY A 239 -2.35 -6.83 7.56
N VAL A 240 -2.78 -7.62 6.58
CA VAL A 240 -4.19 -7.90 6.28
C VAL A 240 -4.54 -9.29 6.79
N ALA A 241 -5.55 -9.39 7.63
CA ALA A 241 -5.99 -10.67 8.19
C ALA A 241 -6.52 -11.59 7.07
N PRO A 242 -6.31 -12.92 7.14
CA PRO A 242 -6.79 -13.86 6.11
C PRO A 242 -8.30 -13.74 5.84
N GLU A 243 -9.13 -13.63 6.88
CA GLU A 243 -10.58 -13.40 6.78
C GLU A 243 -10.98 -12.09 6.08
N ALA A 244 -10.19 -11.03 6.20
CA ALA A 244 -10.48 -9.74 5.58
C ALA A 244 -10.44 -9.83 4.04
N ARG A 245 -9.60 -10.72 3.49
CA ARG A 245 -9.51 -10.97 2.04
C ARG A 245 -10.83 -11.56 1.48
N VAL A 246 -11.52 -12.38 2.27
CA VAL A 246 -12.81 -12.99 1.89
C VAL A 246 -13.95 -11.96 1.92
N LEU A 247 -13.88 -10.99 2.84
CA LEU A 247 -14.90 -9.93 2.94
C LEU A 247 -14.73 -8.89 1.81
N ALA A 248 -13.51 -8.41 1.56
CA ALA A 248 -13.24 -7.42 0.52
C ALA A 248 -13.71 -7.89 -0.88
N SER A 249 -13.47 -9.16 -1.22
CA SER A 249 -13.94 -9.75 -2.49
C SER A 249 -15.47 -9.81 -2.59
N LYS A 250 -16.18 -10.12 -1.50
CA LYS A 250 -17.65 -10.15 -1.45
C LYS A 250 -18.26 -8.75 -1.56
N TYR A 251 -17.71 -7.76 -0.84
CA TYR A 251 -18.21 -6.38 -0.90
C TYR A 251 -18.06 -5.81 -2.31
N ARG A 252 -16.93 -6.08 -2.97
CA ARG A 252 -16.70 -5.66 -4.35
C ARG A 252 -17.64 -6.32 -5.35
N ALA A 253 -17.84 -7.63 -5.26
CA ALA A 253 -18.81 -8.32 -6.11
C ALA A 253 -20.23 -7.75 -5.95
N LYS A 254 -20.61 -7.41 -4.71
CA LYS A 254 -21.90 -6.77 -4.41
C LYS A 254 -21.98 -5.34 -4.97
N ARG A 255 -20.90 -4.55 -4.88
CA ARG A 255 -20.83 -3.19 -5.41
C ARG A 255 -20.91 -3.18 -6.94
N THR A 256 -20.12 -4.01 -7.61
CA THR A 256 -20.18 -4.18 -9.08
C THR A 256 -21.57 -4.62 -9.55
N LEU A 257 -22.25 -5.50 -8.78
CA LEU A 257 -23.62 -5.89 -9.07
C LEU A 257 -24.61 -4.73 -8.90
N LEU A 258 -24.46 -3.93 -7.83
CA LEU A 258 -25.27 -2.74 -7.58
C LEU A 258 -25.09 -1.68 -8.67
N ASP A 259 -23.86 -1.39 -9.08
CA ASP A 259 -23.59 -0.41 -10.13
C ASP A 259 -24.21 -0.84 -11.47
N ARG A 260 -24.12 -2.14 -11.81
CA ARG A 260 -24.83 -2.72 -12.96
C ARG A 260 -26.34 -2.60 -12.87
N ILE A 261 -26.94 -2.84 -11.70
CA ILE A 261 -28.39 -2.70 -11.49
C ILE A 261 -28.83 -1.24 -11.61
N LEU A 262 -27.99 -0.32 -11.12
CA LEU A 262 -28.29 1.12 -11.06
C LEU A 262 -27.90 1.86 -12.36
N GLY A 263 -27.33 1.17 -13.35
CA GLY A 263 -26.90 1.75 -14.62
C GLY A 263 -25.78 2.78 -14.46
N ARG A 264 -24.91 2.59 -13.46
CA ARG A 264 -23.74 3.43 -13.18
C ARG A 264 -22.45 2.71 -13.54
#